data_AF-A0A103XP83-F1
#
_entry.id   AF-A0A103XP83-F1
#
_cell.length_a   1.000
_cell.length_b   1.000
_cell.length_c   1.000
_cell.angle_alpha   90.00
_cell.angle_beta   90.00
_cell.angle_gamma   90.00
#
_symmetry.space_group_name_H-M   'P 1'
#
loop_
_entity.id
_entity.type
_entity.pdbx_description
1 polymer ?
#
loop_
_entity_poly.entity_id
_entity_poly.type
_entity_poly.pdbx_seq_one_letter_code
_entity_poly.pdbx_strand_id
1 'polypeptide(L)'
;MSANQRVRLNTASSGSGSGSNEPDIFNERVLLLVMEWMKWDVQLLCRTASVCRRLRAMAKRLLWRELCLFRAPRITETLSNGVHSSRMGGGWPALAKLLFFCGGCESSRNFVLSRPKPGHFVMESRFSKTSGRSFLMKRCRGDLLFVSDPCEHRMGDREDDLGVFRGVFRGFRESKTRACLIARQVALEEKDRCPYCGARVWSMTTAGLVPRNAAKRLGSHEGALEYFVCVNGHLHGTCWLAPLSSDEGVNGDDEIEEYEMDGSYGSGGTGNNSGGVTDGFFDDPTAGNRFQYDVYNGCTTR
;
A
#
# COMPACT_ATOMS: atom_id res chain seq x y z
N MET A 1 9.62 -20.61 29.61
CA MET A 1 8.87 -21.89 29.60
C MET A 1 7.48 -21.60 30.19
N SER A 2 6.50 -21.20 29.37
CA SER A 2 5.50 -22.02 28.65
C SER A 2 4.67 -22.95 29.55
N ALA A 3 3.35 -22.71 29.60
CA ALA A 3 2.32 -23.76 29.52
C ALA A 3 0.91 -23.16 29.32
N ASN A 4 0.46 -23.16 28.07
CA ASN A 4 -0.85 -23.60 27.57
C ASN A 4 -2.13 -23.18 28.32
N GLN A 5 -2.82 -22.15 27.80
CA GLN A 5 -4.27 -22.02 27.95
C GLN A 5 -4.98 -22.50 26.67
N ARG A 6 -5.54 -23.70 26.73
CA ARG A 6 -6.40 -24.28 25.67
C ARG A 6 -7.71 -23.51 25.60
N VAL A 7 -8.01 -22.92 24.45
CA VAL A 7 -9.36 -22.45 24.11
C VAL A 7 -10.23 -23.68 23.79
N ARG A 8 -11.28 -23.91 24.58
CA ARG A 8 -12.38 -24.84 24.29
C ARG A 8 -13.36 -24.14 23.33
N LEU A 9 -13.72 -24.80 22.23
CA LEU A 9 -14.88 -24.41 21.42
C LEU A 9 -15.81 -25.62 21.26
N ASN A 10 -17.07 -25.38 21.58
CA ASN A 10 -18.16 -26.35 21.58
C ASN A 10 -18.37 -26.96 20.19
N THR A 11 -18.40 -28.29 20.15
CA THR A 11 -18.97 -29.07 19.06
C THR A 11 -20.48 -29.10 19.26
N ALA A 12 -21.23 -28.57 18.30
CA ALA A 12 -22.65 -28.87 18.14
C ALA A 12 -22.86 -29.43 16.72
N SER A 13 -23.60 -30.51 16.68
CA SER A 13 -23.62 -31.57 15.68
C SER A 13 -24.77 -31.43 14.67
N SER A 14 -24.50 -31.93 13.45
CA SER A 14 -25.40 -32.69 12.57
C SER A 14 -26.60 -31.98 11.90
N GLY A 15 -26.50 -31.85 10.58
CA GLY A 15 -27.62 -31.74 9.65
C GLY A 15 -27.26 -32.43 8.33
N SER A 16 -27.89 -33.58 8.09
CA SER A 16 -27.66 -34.48 6.96
C SER A 16 -28.05 -33.89 5.60
N GLY A 17 -27.22 -34.07 4.59
CA GLY A 17 -27.51 -33.69 3.20
C GLY A 17 -26.57 -34.40 2.21
N SER A 18 -27.16 -35.28 1.41
CA SER A 18 -26.57 -36.17 0.40
C SER A 18 -25.69 -35.47 -0.65
N GLY A 19 -24.60 -36.15 -1.06
CA GLY A 19 -24.05 -36.05 -2.41
C GLY A 19 -22.78 -35.23 -2.61
N SER A 20 -21.62 -35.73 -2.18
CA SER A 20 -20.37 -35.85 -2.96
C SER A 20 -19.21 -36.24 -2.04
N ASN A 21 -18.77 -37.48 -2.13
CA ASN A 21 -17.50 -37.92 -1.56
C ASN A 21 -16.35 -37.35 -2.40
N GLU A 22 -16.11 -36.05 -2.27
CA GLU A 22 -14.78 -35.49 -2.52
C GLU A 22 -13.95 -35.77 -1.26
N PRO A 23 -12.73 -36.31 -1.36
CA PRO A 23 -11.90 -36.52 -0.19
C PRO A 23 -11.71 -35.16 0.51
N ASP A 24 -12.12 -35.09 1.78
CA ASP A 24 -11.99 -33.93 2.66
C ASP A 24 -10.52 -33.72 3.09
N ILE A 25 -9.62 -33.76 2.11
CA ILE A 25 -8.18 -33.61 2.29
C ILE A 25 -7.79 -32.15 2.57
N PHE A 26 -8.75 -31.23 2.43
CA PHE A 26 -8.53 -29.79 2.50
C PHE A 26 -8.95 -29.20 3.85
N ASN A 27 -8.19 -29.56 4.88
CA ASN A 27 -8.29 -28.92 6.18
C ASN A 27 -7.54 -27.57 6.17
N GLU A 28 -8.28 -26.47 6.38
CA GLU A 28 -7.72 -25.11 6.44
C GLU A 28 -6.56 -25.00 7.43
N ARG A 29 -6.66 -25.70 8.56
CA ARG A 29 -5.63 -25.70 9.59
C ARG A 29 -4.34 -26.37 9.13
N VAL A 30 -4.45 -27.46 8.36
CA VAL A 30 -3.27 -28.11 7.77
C VAL A 30 -2.60 -27.17 6.77
N LEU A 31 -3.39 -26.49 5.94
CA LEU A 31 -2.85 -25.52 4.98
C LEU A 31 -2.14 -24.35 5.67
N LEU A 32 -2.68 -23.84 6.77
CA LEU A 32 -2.04 -22.80 7.59
C LEU A 32 -0.70 -23.29 8.17
N LEU A 33 -0.66 -24.50 8.73
CA LEU A 33 0.58 -25.08 9.28
C LEU A 33 1.64 -25.30 8.20
N VAL A 34 1.24 -25.76 7.01
CA VAL A 34 2.14 -25.90 5.86
C VAL A 34 2.71 -24.54 5.44
N MET A 35 1.87 -23.51 5.34
CA MET A 35 2.31 -22.16 4.98
C MET A 35 3.23 -21.55 6.05
N GLU A 36 2.94 -21.78 7.33
CA GLU A 36 3.79 -21.37 8.44
C GLU A 36 5.16 -22.04 8.39
N TRP A 37 5.20 -23.37 8.14
CA TRP A 37 6.45 -24.11 7.99
C TRP A 37 7.29 -23.59 6.80
N MET A 38 6.62 -23.20 5.71
CA MET A 38 7.23 -22.56 4.54
C MET A 38 7.55 -21.07 4.76
N LYS A 39 7.46 -20.57 6.00
CA LYS A 39 7.73 -19.17 6.39
C LYS A 39 6.95 -18.16 5.55
N TRP A 40 5.71 -18.53 5.18
CA TRP A 40 4.83 -17.72 4.36
C TRP A 40 5.52 -17.22 3.08
N ASP A 41 6.06 -18.13 2.29
CA ASP A 41 6.64 -17.81 0.98
C ASP A 41 5.54 -17.35 -0.01
N VAL A 42 5.71 -16.15 -0.56
CA VAL A 42 4.72 -15.54 -1.45
C VAL A 42 4.61 -16.26 -2.79
N GLN A 43 5.71 -16.80 -3.32
CA GLN A 43 5.70 -17.52 -4.59
C GLN A 43 5.00 -18.87 -4.43
N LEU A 44 5.23 -19.56 -3.31
CA LEU A 44 4.54 -20.80 -2.99
C LEU A 44 3.05 -20.57 -2.78
N LEU A 45 2.66 -19.49 -2.10
CA LEU A 45 1.24 -19.14 -1.94
C LEU A 45 0.59 -18.89 -3.31
N CYS A 46 1.24 -18.15 -4.20
CA CYS A 46 0.78 -17.95 -5.58
C CYS A 46 0.60 -19.28 -6.33
N ARG A 47 1.62 -20.15 -6.30
CA ARG A 47 1.57 -21.48 -6.92
C ARG A 47 0.43 -22.31 -6.35
N THR A 48 0.29 -22.34 -5.03
CA THR A 48 -0.79 -23.04 -4.33
C THR A 48 -2.17 -22.52 -4.75
N ALA A 49 -2.37 -21.20 -4.79
CA ALA A 49 -3.62 -20.58 -5.23
C ALA A 49 -3.94 -20.82 -6.73
N SER A 50 -2.94 -21.19 -7.54
CA SER A 50 -3.11 -21.51 -8.95
C SER A 50 -3.57 -22.95 -9.20
N VAL A 51 -3.34 -23.88 -8.26
CA VAL A 51 -3.62 -25.32 -8.42
C VAL A 51 -5.10 -25.61 -8.66
N CYS A 52 -6.00 -25.05 -7.84
CA CYS A 52 -7.44 -25.30 -7.99
C CYS A 52 -8.32 -24.15 -7.45
N ARG A 53 -9.60 -24.15 -7.83
CA ARG A 53 -10.57 -23.12 -7.42
C ARG A 53 -10.76 -23.04 -5.89
N ARG A 54 -10.74 -24.19 -5.19
CA ARG A 54 -10.87 -24.27 -3.73
C ARG A 54 -9.68 -23.60 -3.05
N LEU A 55 -8.46 -23.92 -3.48
CA LEU A 55 -7.23 -23.29 -2.99
C LEU A 55 -7.18 -21.79 -3.26
N ARG A 56 -7.61 -21.37 -4.44
CA ARG A 56 -7.75 -19.95 -4.78
C ARG A 56 -8.72 -19.23 -3.84
N ALA A 57 -9.86 -19.85 -3.53
CA ALA A 57 -10.84 -19.29 -2.59
C ALA A 57 -10.27 -19.19 -1.17
N MET A 58 -9.52 -20.22 -0.72
CA MET A 58 -8.83 -20.19 0.58
C MET A 58 -7.75 -19.12 0.65
N ALA A 59 -6.98 -18.93 -0.42
CA ALA A 59 -6.00 -17.87 -0.51
C ALA A 59 -6.66 -16.49 -0.35
N LYS A 60 -7.73 -16.23 -1.12
CA LYS A 60 -8.50 -14.98 -1.07
C LYS A 60 -9.10 -14.69 0.30
N ARG A 61 -9.63 -15.72 0.98
CA ARG A 61 -10.33 -15.56 2.26
C ARG A 61 -9.38 -15.48 3.46
N LEU A 62 -8.28 -16.24 3.44
CA LEU A 62 -7.43 -16.46 4.62
C LEU A 62 -5.94 -16.21 4.35
N LEU A 63 -5.34 -16.89 3.37
CA LEU A 63 -3.87 -16.97 3.32
C LEU A 63 -3.19 -15.62 3.05
N TRP A 64 -3.79 -14.74 2.23
CA TRP A 64 -3.22 -13.42 2.00
C TRP A 64 -3.18 -12.56 3.27
N ARG A 65 -4.20 -12.71 4.13
CA ARG A 65 -4.23 -12.04 5.43
C ARG A 65 -3.08 -12.52 6.30
N GLU A 66 -2.98 -13.83 6.48
CA GLU A 66 -1.98 -14.43 7.36
C GLU A 66 -0.55 -14.15 6.86
N LEU A 67 -0.32 -14.17 5.54
CA LEU A 67 0.93 -13.72 4.93
C LEU A 67 1.27 -12.28 5.35
N CYS A 68 0.32 -11.35 5.24
CA CYS A 68 0.55 -9.95 5.59
C CYS A 68 0.82 -9.77 7.09
N LEU A 69 0.05 -10.46 7.94
CA LEU A 69 0.24 -10.43 9.40
C LEU A 69 1.63 -10.96 9.79
N PHE A 70 2.09 -12.03 9.14
CA PHE A 70 3.40 -12.62 9.39
C PHE A 70 4.56 -11.74 8.90
N ARG A 71 4.46 -11.22 7.68
CA ARG A 71 5.57 -10.50 7.01
C ARG A 71 5.63 -9.00 7.33
N ALA A 72 4.51 -8.38 7.67
CA ALA A 72 4.42 -6.94 7.91
C ALA A 72 3.56 -6.55 9.12
N PRO A 73 3.78 -7.17 10.31
CA PRO A 73 2.89 -7.06 11.47
C PRO A 73 2.60 -5.61 11.89
N ARG A 74 3.62 -4.74 11.90
CA ARG A 74 3.48 -3.32 12.27
C ARG A 74 2.60 -2.52 11.32
N ILE A 75 2.68 -2.81 10.02
CA ILE A 75 1.86 -2.15 9.01
C ILE A 75 0.43 -2.64 9.15
N THR A 76 0.22 -3.96 9.23
CA THR A 76 -1.12 -4.54 9.35
C THR A 76 -1.84 -4.11 10.62
N GLU A 77 -1.13 -4.01 11.75
CA GLU A 77 -1.66 -3.47 13.00
C GLU A 77 -2.08 -2.00 12.84
N THR A 78 -1.21 -1.18 12.25
CA THR A 78 -1.49 0.24 12.01
C THR A 78 -2.68 0.46 11.05
N LEU A 79 -2.83 -0.39 10.03
CA LEU A 79 -3.91 -0.27 9.04
C LEU A 79 -5.25 -0.85 9.51
N SER A 80 -5.22 -1.87 10.36
CA SER A 80 -6.44 -2.57 10.80
C SER A 80 -7.20 -1.83 11.89
N ASN A 81 -6.57 -0.95 12.69
CA ASN A 81 -7.22 -0.21 13.78
C ASN A 81 -8.07 -1.10 14.73
N GLY A 82 -7.76 -2.39 14.86
CA GLY A 82 -8.55 -3.35 15.63
C GLY A 82 -9.92 -3.71 15.03
N VAL A 83 -10.23 -3.35 13.78
CA VAL A 83 -11.53 -3.61 13.13
C VAL A 83 -11.35 -4.40 11.81
N HIS A 84 -12.37 -5.16 11.45
CA HIS A 84 -12.45 -6.08 10.30
C HIS A 84 -11.90 -5.53 8.98
N SER A 85 -11.46 -6.47 8.12
CA SER A 85 -10.74 -6.26 6.86
C SER A 85 -11.41 -5.34 5.83
N SER A 86 -12.65 -4.92 6.04
CA SER A 86 -13.40 -4.01 5.17
C SER A 86 -12.86 -2.59 5.14
N ARG A 87 -12.01 -2.19 6.11
CA ARG A 87 -11.39 -0.85 6.15
C ARG A 87 -10.03 -0.75 5.43
N MET A 88 -9.39 -1.88 5.12
CA MET A 88 -8.18 -1.86 4.30
C MET A 88 -8.58 -1.67 2.84
N GLY A 89 -8.30 -0.50 2.29
CA GLY A 89 -8.66 -0.19 0.90
C GLY A 89 -8.14 -1.27 -0.05
N GLY A 90 -9.03 -1.91 -0.81
CA GLY A 90 -8.68 -3.00 -1.74
C GLY A 90 -8.43 -4.38 -1.10
N GLY A 91 -8.45 -4.51 0.22
CA GLY A 91 -8.36 -5.79 0.96
C GLY A 91 -6.97 -6.44 1.01
N TRP A 92 -6.89 -7.60 1.67
CA TRP A 92 -5.63 -8.33 1.89
C TRP A 92 -4.86 -8.71 0.63
N PRO A 93 -5.49 -9.16 -0.48
CA PRO A 93 -4.74 -9.48 -1.69
C PRO A 93 -4.03 -8.26 -2.27
N ALA A 94 -4.66 -7.08 -2.21
CA ALA A 94 -4.05 -5.85 -2.68
C ALA A 94 -2.90 -5.42 -1.77
N LEU A 95 -3.06 -5.54 -0.44
CA LEU A 95 -1.98 -5.28 0.51
C LEU A 95 -0.80 -6.24 0.29
N ALA A 96 -1.06 -7.54 0.12
CA ALA A 96 -0.01 -8.52 -0.18
C ALA A 96 0.73 -8.17 -1.48
N LYS A 97 -0.02 -7.86 -2.56
CA LYS A 97 0.59 -7.42 -3.82
C LYS A 97 1.41 -6.15 -3.60
N LEU A 98 0.90 -5.17 -2.86
CA LEU A 98 1.63 -3.96 -2.52
C LEU A 98 2.88 -4.23 -1.69
N LEU A 99 2.89 -5.22 -0.79
CA LEU A 99 4.08 -5.50 0.02
C LEU A 99 5.17 -6.22 -0.80
N PHE A 100 4.79 -7.14 -1.69
CA PHE A 100 5.72 -8.09 -2.31
C PHE A 100 5.88 -7.95 -3.83
N PHE A 101 5.21 -7.02 -4.48
CA PHE A 101 5.27 -6.86 -5.93
C PHE A 101 5.66 -5.42 -6.31
N CYS A 102 6.72 -5.29 -7.10
CA CYS A 102 7.02 -4.07 -7.84
C CYS A 102 6.07 -3.99 -9.03
N GLY A 103 5.33 -2.87 -9.16
CA GLY A 103 4.40 -2.64 -10.27
C GLY A 103 5.07 -2.53 -11.64
N GLY A 104 6.39 -2.38 -11.69
CA GLY A 104 7.09 -1.95 -12.89
C GLY A 104 6.82 -0.48 -13.18
N CYS A 105 7.11 -0.07 -14.41
CA CYS A 105 6.83 1.28 -14.88
C CYS A 105 6.58 1.30 -16.38
N GLU A 106 5.62 2.12 -16.79
CA GLU A 106 5.33 2.49 -18.17
C GLU A 106 5.48 4.00 -18.31
N SER A 107 5.74 4.47 -19.53
CA SER A 107 5.82 5.90 -19.80
C SER A 107 4.47 6.57 -19.51
N SER A 108 4.49 7.68 -18.80
CA SER A 108 3.32 8.51 -18.54
C SER A 108 3.44 9.87 -19.24
N ARG A 109 2.44 10.75 -19.06
CA ARG A 109 2.52 12.13 -19.54
C ARG A 109 3.60 12.97 -18.86
N ASN A 110 3.95 12.67 -17.60
CA ASN A 110 4.90 13.46 -16.82
C ASN A 110 6.24 12.73 -16.59
N PHE A 111 6.33 11.46 -16.99
CA PHE A 111 7.50 10.62 -16.76
C PHE A 111 7.74 9.74 -18.00
N VAL A 112 8.65 10.19 -18.87
CA VAL A 112 8.92 9.52 -20.14
C VAL A 112 10.00 8.46 -19.95
N LEU A 113 9.72 7.24 -20.39
CA LEU A 113 10.68 6.13 -20.37
C LEU A 113 11.11 5.75 -21.78
N SER A 114 12.39 5.43 -21.94
CA SER A 114 12.93 4.84 -23.17
C SER A 114 12.32 3.46 -23.45
N ARG A 115 12.14 2.65 -22.40
CA ARG A 115 11.52 1.32 -22.44
C ARG A 115 10.72 1.03 -21.16
N PRO A 116 9.56 0.36 -21.26
CA PRO A 116 8.82 -0.05 -20.07
C PRO A 116 9.59 -1.11 -19.27
N LYS A 117 9.38 -1.12 -17.96
CA LYS A 117 9.93 -2.13 -17.05
C LYS A 117 8.80 -3.01 -16.52
N PRO A 118 8.86 -4.34 -16.72
CA PRO A 118 7.82 -5.23 -16.21
C PRO A 118 7.86 -5.31 -14.68
N GLY A 119 6.70 -5.54 -14.08
CA GLY A 119 6.60 -5.81 -12.64
C GLY A 119 7.17 -7.18 -12.26
N HIS A 120 7.62 -7.30 -11.02
CA HIS A 120 8.20 -8.54 -10.48
C HIS A 120 8.01 -8.65 -8.97
N PHE A 121 8.25 -9.84 -8.41
CA PHE A 121 8.32 -10.01 -6.97
C PHE A 121 9.57 -9.34 -6.42
N VAL A 122 9.42 -8.67 -5.28
CA VAL A 122 10.52 -8.13 -4.50
C VAL A 122 10.78 -9.03 -3.30
N MET A 123 12.05 -9.32 -3.02
CA MET A 123 12.43 -10.21 -1.93
C MET A 123 12.24 -9.52 -0.57
N GLU A 124 12.62 -8.26 -0.48
CA GLU A 124 12.46 -7.44 0.71
C GLU A 124 12.00 -6.03 0.32
N SER A 125 11.18 -5.44 1.19
CA SER A 125 10.82 -4.04 1.05
C SER A 125 10.49 -3.47 2.40
N ARG A 126 11.20 -2.38 2.73
CA ARG A 126 11.03 -1.67 3.98
C ARG A 126 10.09 -0.52 3.75
N PHE A 127 8.96 -0.56 4.43
CA PHE A 127 8.01 0.55 4.46
C PHE A 127 8.22 1.38 5.70
N SER A 128 8.25 2.70 5.54
CA SER A 128 8.48 3.63 6.63
C SER A 128 7.42 4.73 6.70
N LYS A 129 6.99 5.04 7.94
CA LYS A 129 6.15 6.22 8.27
C LYS A 129 6.94 7.52 8.08
N THR A 130 8.23 7.51 8.39
CA THR A 130 9.09 8.71 8.26
C THR A 130 9.31 9.06 6.80
N SER A 131 9.54 8.04 5.96
CA SER A 131 9.58 8.22 4.50
C SER A 131 8.25 8.79 4.02
N GLY A 132 7.13 8.15 4.36
CA GLY A 132 5.79 8.62 3.95
C GLY A 132 5.44 10.04 4.40
N ARG A 133 5.91 10.50 5.56
CA ARG A 133 5.73 11.91 5.99
C ARG A 133 6.37 12.92 5.03
N SER A 134 7.41 12.53 4.30
CA SER A 134 8.06 13.37 3.28
C SER A 134 7.22 13.51 2.00
N PHE A 135 6.29 12.60 1.76
CA PHE A 135 5.33 12.63 0.65
C PHE A 135 4.04 13.39 0.97
N LEU A 136 3.93 13.93 2.19
CA LEU A 136 2.77 14.69 2.64
C LEU A 136 3.10 16.18 2.72
N MET A 137 2.33 16.97 1.97
CA MET A 137 2.37 18.42 2.06
C MET A 137 1.96 18.91 3.46
N LYS A 138 2.41 20.10 3.86
CA LYS A 138 2.29 20.63 5.24
C LYS A 138 0.90 20.45 5.85
N ARG A 139 -0.16 20.77 5.09
CA ARG A 139 -1.57 20.65 5.52
C ARG A 139 -2.08 19.20 5.66
N CYS A 140 -1.40 18.24 5.04
CA CYS A 140 -1.72 16.80 5.05
C CYS A 140 -0.84 15.99 6.01
N ARG A 141 0.11 16.62 6.74
CA ARG A 141 1.05 15.92 7.64
C ARG A 141 0.39 15.15 8.79
N GLY A 142 -0.90 15.36 9.05
CA GLY A 142 -1.67 14.56 10.00
C GLY A 142 -2.11 13.19 9.46
N ASP A 143 -2.04 12.98 8.15
CA ASP A 143 -2.32 11.68 7.55
C ASP A 143 -1.15 10.72 7.82
N LEU A 144 -1.46 9.42 7.87
CA LEU A 144 -0.45 8.38 8.02
C LEU A 144 -0.27 7.64 6.70
N LEU A 145 0.90 7.80 6.11
CA LEU A 145 1.32 7.13 4.89
C LEU A 145 2.59 6.32 5.18
N PHE A 146 2.60 5.06 4.76
CA PHE A 146 3.82 4.26 4.65
C PHE A 146 4.32 4.32 3.22
N VAL A 147 5.62 4.53 3.01
CA VAL A 147 6.27 4.44 1.69
C VAL A 147 7.44 3.48 1.76
N SER A 148 7.59 2.66 0.74
CA SER A 148 8.70 1.73 0.57
C SER A 148 9.96 2.44 0.11
N ASP A 149 11.12 1.82 0.36
CA ASP A 149 12.30 2.10 -0.46
C ASP A 149 12.00 1.77 -1.94
N PRO A 150 12.61 2.49 -2.92
CA PRO A 150 12.50 2.17 -4.32
C PRO A 150 13.04 0.78 -4.65
N CYS A 151 12.38 0.09 -5.57
CA CYS A 151 12.97 -1.02 -6.30
C CYS A 151 13.78 -0.45 -7.46
N GLU A 152 15.08 -0.76 -7.51
CA GLU A 152 16.01 -0.21 -8.50
C GLU A 152 15.98 -1.02 -9.79
N HIS A 153 15.87 -0.32 -10.91
CA HIS A 153 15.85 -0.89 -12.25
C HIS A 153 16.89 -0.20 -13.12
N ARG A 154 17.91 -0.95 -13.53
CA ARG A 154 18.92 -0.46 -14.47
C ARG A 154 18.32 -0.14 -15.82
N MET A 155 18.53 1.08 -16.30
CA MET A 155 18.02 1.56 -17.59
C MET A 155 19.06 1.45 -18.70
N GLY A 156 20.36 1.50 -18.35
CA GLY A 156 21.50 1.29 -19.23
C GLY A 156 22.73 2.00 -18.67
N ASP A 157 23.87 1.90 -19.33
CA ASP A 157 25.14 2.46 -18.81
C ASP A 157 25.20 4.01 -18.82
N ARG A 158 24.22 4.69 -19.42
CA ARG A 158 24.18 6.15 -19.61
C ARG A 158 22.87 6.81 -19.13
N GLU A 159 21.93 6.02 -18.62
CA GLU A 159 20.66 6.52 -18.10
C GLU A 159 20.65 6.33 -16.59
N ASP A 160 20.15 7.31 -15.85
CA ASP A 160 19.96 7.19 -14.40
C ASP A 160 19.11 5.95 -14.08
N ASP A 161 19.40 5.32 -12.94
CA ASP A 161 18.65 4.15 -12.51
C ASP A 161 17.21 4.54 -12.16
N LEU A 162 16.26 3.70 -12.56
CA LEU A 162 14.84 3.93 -12.31
C LEU A 162 14.46 3.34 -10.95
N GLY A 163 13.93 4.16 -10.07
CA GLY A 163 13.35 3.73 -8.79
C GLY A 163 11.83 3.59 -8.87
N VAL A 164 11.30 2.40 -8.59
CA VAL A 164 9.84 2.17 -8.45
C VAL A 164 9.48 2.00 -6.98
N PHE A 165 8.70 2.93 -6.44
CA PHE A 165 8.30 2.94 -5.04
C PHE A 165 6.78 2.82 -4.88
N ARG A 166 6.36 2.47 -3.67
CA ARG A 166 4.97 2.16 -3.35
C ARG A 166 4.63 2.53 -1.93
N GLY A 167 3.35 2.69 -1.65
CA GLY A 167 2.93 3.13 -0.33
C GLY A 167 1.46 2.87 -0.04
N VAL A 168 1.10 2.98 1.22
CA VAL A 168 -0.27 2.76 1.68
C VAL A 168 -0.64 3.75 2.77
N PHE A 169 -1.76 4.43 2.57
CA PHE A 169 -2.38 5.29 3.55
C PHE A 169 -3.18 4.49 4.57
N ARG A 170 -3.14 4.91 5.83
CA ARG A 170 -4.15 4.53 6.83
C ARG A 170 -5.34 5.47 6.69
N GLY A 171 -6.54 4.92 6.47
CA GLY A 171 -7.78 5.70 6.46
C GLY A 171 -7.82 6.77 5.35
N PHE A 172 -7.45 6.41 4.11
CA PHE A 172 -7.36 7.38 3.02
C PHE A 172 -8.68 8.09 2.72
N ARG A 173 -9.82 7.41 2.89
CA ARG A 173 -11.16 7.95 2.60
C ARG A 173 -11.46 9.17 3.47
N GLU A 174 -10.96 9.18 4.69
CA GLU A 174 -11.10 10.22 5.70
C GLU A 174 -9.87 11.15 5.78
N SER A 175 -8.87 10.94 4.92
CA SER A 175 -7.60 11.67 4.98
C SER A 175 -7.72 13.12 4.48
N LYS A 176 -6.86 14.00 5.02
CA LYS A 176 -6.72 15.38 4.54
C LYS A 176 -6.19 15.43 3.11
N THR A 177 -5.37 14.46 2.71
CA THR A 177 -4.87 14.30 1.34
C THR A 177 -6.01 14.10 0.35
N ARG A 178 -6.95 13.19 0.66
CA ARG A 178 -8.15 13.00 -0.18
C ARG A 178 -9.04 14.25 -0.18
N ALA A 179 -9.23 14.88 0.97
CA ALA A 179 -9.98 16.14 1.04
C ALA A 179 -9.37 17.23 0.14
N CYS A 180 -8.03 17.34 0.08
CA CYS A 180 -7.34 18.27 -0.81
C CYS A 180 -7.54 17.95 -2.30
N LEU A 181 -7.49 16.67 -2.67
CA LEU A 181 -7.76 16.24 -4.06
C LEU A 181 -9.18 16.62 -4.50
N ILE A 182 -10.16 16.41 -3.62
CA ILE A 182 -11.56 16.75 -3.89
C ILE A 182 -11.76 18.27 -3.94
N ALA A 183 -11.22 19.01 -2.97
CA ALA A 183 -11.34 20.47 -2.92
C ALA A 183 -10.72 21.15 -4.14
N ARG A 184 -9.67 20.56 -4.72
CA ARG A 184 -9.04 21.02 -5.96
C ARG A 184 -9.72 20.49 -7.23
N GLN A 185 -10.80 19.73 -7.10
CA GLN A 185 -11.52 19.10 -8.21
C GLN A 185 -10.61 18.31 -9.15
N VAL A 186 -9.59 17.63 -8.59
CA VAL A 186 -8.65 16.85 -9.39
C VAL A 186 -9.36 15.65 -10.00
N ALA A 187 -9.35 15.56 -11.33
CA ALA A 187 -9.89 14.42 -12.04
C ALA A 187 -9.09 13.14 -11.76
N LEU A 188 -9.79 12.01 -11.74
CA LEU A 188 -9.13 10.70 -11.75
C LEU A 188 -8.59 10.43 -13.15
N GLU A 189 -7.43 9.76 -13.23
CA GLU A 189 -6.83 9.35 -14.49
C GLU A 189 -7.71 8.35 -15.23
N GLU A 190 -7.93 8.58 -16.52
CA GLU A 190 -8.80 7.75 -17.35
C GLU A 190 -8.16 6.39 -17.65
N LYS A 191 -6.87 6.40 -17.98
CA LYS A 191 -6.10 5.22 -18.42
C LYS A 191 -5.40 4.53 -17.26
N ASP A 192 -4.80 5.29 -16.34
CA ASP A 192 -4.02 4.72 -15.25
C ASP A 192 -4.89 4.05 -14.19
N ARG A 193 -4.41 2.91 -13.69
CA ARG A 193 -5.05 2.12 -12.64
C ARG A 193 -4.02 1.69 -11.63
N CYS A 194 -4.47 1.54 -10.38
CA CYS A 194 -3.63 1.05 -9.32
C CYS A 194 -3.13 -0.37 -9.64
N PRO A 195 -1.81 -0.62 -9.71
CA PRO A 195 -1.30 -1.94 -10.05
C PRO A 195 -1.63 -3.00 -8.98
N TYR A 196 -2.01 -2.57 -7.78
CA TYR A 196 -2.26 -3.47 -6.64
C TYR A 196 -3.73 -3.91 -6.53
N CYS A 197 -4.68 -2.99 -6.72
CA CYS A 197 -6.11 -3.27 -6.56
C CYS A 197 -6.98 -2.97 -7.80
N GLY A 198 -6.39 -2.44 -8.88
CA GLY A 198 -7.11 -2.10 -10.12
C GLY A 198 -8.00 -0.85 -10.03
N ALA A 199 -8.02 -0.15 -8.89
CA ALA A 199 -8.87 1.01 -8.70
C ALA A 199 -8.33 2.25 -9.45
N ARG A 200 -9.22 3.20 -9.75
CA ARG A 200 -8.86 4.50 -10.36
C ARG A 200 -7.92 5.30 -9.46
N VAL A 201 -7.09 6.12 -10.08
CA VAL A 201 -6.01 6.88 -9.42
C VAL A 201 -6.07 8.37 -9.72
N TRP A 202 -5.54 9.17 -8.79
CA TRP A 202 -5.20 10.58 -9.03
C TRP A 202 -3.70 10.71 -9.27
N SER A 203 -3.28 11.52 -10.24
CA SER A 203 -1.88 11.97 -10.36
C SER A 203 -1.58 13.03 -9.30
N MET A 204 -0.66 12.74 -8.39
CA MET A 204 -0.27 13.67 -7.34
C MET A 204 0.59 14.81 -7.89
N THR A 205 1.37 14.52 -8.94
CA THR A 205 2.14 15.50 -9.73
C THR A 205 1.21 16.53 -10.37
N THR A 206 0.21 16.07 -11.10
CA THR A 206 -0.72 16.97 -11.79
C THR A 206 -1.64 17.71 -10.82
N ALA A 207 -1.96 17.09 -9.68
CA ALA A 207 -2.69 17.74 -8.60
C ALA A 207 -1.89 18.86 -7.91
N GLY A 208 -0.58 18.98 -8.15
CA GLY A 208 0.31 19.92 -7.45
C GLY A 208 0.38 19.62 -5.95
N LEU A 209 0.38 18.34 -5.57
CA LEU A 209 0.40 17.86 -4.18
C LEU A 209 1.72 17.17 -3.81
N VAL A 210 2.70 17.16 -4.72
CA VAL A 210 4.04 16.59 -4.50
C VAL A 210 4.89 17.56 -3.68
N PRO A 211 5.34 17.20 -2.47
CA PRO A 211 6.27 18.02 -1.70
C PRO A 211 7.69 17.93 -2.27
N ARG A 212 8.46 19.02 -2.18
CA ARG A 212 9.87 19.05 -2.60
C ARG A 212 10.73 17.96 -1.95
N ASN A 213 10.48 17.69 -0.66
CA ASN A 213 11.25 16.71 0.12
C ASN A 213 11.02 15.25 -0.32
N ALA A 214 10.01 14.97 -1.15
CA ALA A 214 9.74 13.62 -1.63
C ALA A 214 10.91 13.09 -2.48
N ALA A 215 11.47 13.91 -3.38
CA ALA A 215 12.59 13.53 -4.24
C ALA A 215 13.86 13.26 -3.42
N LYS A 216 14.21 14.19 -2.53
CA LYS A 216 15.37 14.05 -1.62
C LYS A 216 15.26 12.77 -0.77
N ARG A 217 14.06 12.41 -0.31
CA ARG A 217 13.83 11.18 0.49
C ARG A 217 14.07 9.89 -0.30
N LEU A 218 13.92 9.93 -1.63
CA LEU A 218 14.16 8.80 -2.51
C LEU A 218 15.58 8.78 -3.11
N GLY A 219 16.43 9.76 -2.81
CA GLY A 219 17.71 9.92 -3.49
C GLY A 219 17.53 10.29 -4.96
N SER A 220 16.49 11.05 -5.29
CA SER A 220 16.14 11.49 -6.64
C SER A 220 16.35 13.01 -6.79
N HIS A 221 16.60 13.46 -8.03
CA HIS A 221 16.67 14.88 -8.35
C HIS A 221 15.30 15.58 -8.16
N GLU A 222 15.30 16.87 -7.86
CA GLU A 222 14.06 17.64 -7.71
C GLU A 222 13.26 17.61 -9.01
N GLY A 223 11.95 17.33 -8.91
CA GLY A 223 11.06 17.20 -10.07
C GLY A 223 11.20 15.89 -10.86
N ALA A 224 12.14 15.01 -10.50
CA ALA A 224 12.40 13.77 -11.21
C ALA A 224 11.55 12.57 -10.71
N LEU A 225 10.34 12.83 -10.20
CA LEU A 225 9.42 11.78 -9.74
C LEU A 225 7.97 12.04 -10.13
N GLU A 226 7.23 10.95 -10.29
CA GLU A 226 5.79 10.96 -10.43
C GLU A 226 5.18 9.88 -9.52
N TYR A 227 4.04 10.18 -8.90
CA TYR A 227 3.27 9.16 -8.21
C TYR A 227 1.78 9.42 -8.25
N PHE A 228 1.06 8.34 -8.05
CA PHE A 228 -0.38 8.26 -8.10
C PHE A 228 -0.91 7.67 -6.80
N VAL A 229 -2.10 8.10 -6.40
CA VAL A 229 -2.81 7.53 -5.26
C VAL A 229 -4.19 7.07 -5.70
N CYS A 230 -4.54 5.82 -5.41
CA CYS A 230 -5.84 5.27 -5.77
C CYS A 230 -6.92 5.62 -4.75
N VAL A 231 -8.19 5.46 -5.13
CA VAL A 231 -9.35 5.68 -4.23
C VAL A 231 -9.32 4.86 -2.94
N ASN A 232 -8.54 3.78 -2.92
CA ASN A 232 -8.31 2.92 -1.77
C ASN A 232 -7.08 3.31 -0.93
N GLY A 233 -6.33 4.35 -1.32
CA GLY A 233 -5.16 4.82 -0.57
C GLY A 233 -3.85 4.09 -0.86
N HIS A 234 -3.78 3.32 -1.95
CA HIS A 234 -2.50 2.80 -2.42
C HIS A 234 -1.77 3.84 -3.26
N LEU A 235 -0.48 3.99 -2.98
CA LEU A 235 0.46 4.80 -3.72
C LEU A 235 1.33 3.91 -4.60
N HIS A 236 1.51 4.31 -5.86
CA HIS A 236 2.58 3.81 -6.72
C HIS A 236 3.25 4.98 -7.40
N GLY A 237 4.57 4.93 -7.52
CA GLY A 237 5.33 6.00 -8.12
C GLY A 237 6.67 5.55 -8.64
N THR A 238 7.26 6.43 -9.43
CA THR A 238 8.54 6.25 -10.12
C THR A 238 9.39 7.50 -9.96
N CYS A 239 10.70 7.31 -9.88
CA CYS A 239 11.66 8.40 -9.83
C CYS A 239 12.96 8.02 -10.54
N TRP A 240 13.69 9.03 -11.02
CA TRP A 240 15.08 8.85 -11.46
C TRP A 240 16.00 8.94 -10.25
N LEU A 241 16.74 7.88 -9.97
CA LEU A 241 17.68 7.82 -8.86
C LEU A 241 18.94 8.57 -9.25
N ALA A 242 19.39 9.47 -8.40
CA ALA A 242 20.64 10.17 -8.61
C ALA A 242 21.79 9.13 -8.61
N PRO A 243 22.74 9.22 -9.56
CA PRO A 243 23.92 8.38 -9.55
C PRO A 243 24.63 8.49 -8.21
N LEU A 244 25.02 7.37 -7.62
CA LEU A 244 25.95 7.38 -6.51
C LEU A 244 27.29 7.85 -7.07
N SER A 245 27.63 9.13 -6.90
CA SER A 245 28.96 9.62 -7.27
C SER A 245 29.98 8.82 -6.46
N SER A 246 30.80 8.01 -7.14
CA SER A 246 31.98 7.44 -6.53
C SER A 246 33.02 8.55 -6.39
N ASP A 247 32.84 9.43 -5.41
CA ASP A 247 33.94 10.29 -4.96
C ASP A 247 33.78 10.68 -3.50
N GLU A 248 34.84 10.38 -2.74
CA GLU A 248 35.09 10.82 -1.37
C GLU A 248 35.20 12.35 -1.38
N GLY A 249 34.16 13.05 -0.89
CA GLY A 249 34.14 14.51 -0.89
C GLY A 249 33.27 15.06 0.24
N VAL A 250 33.90 15.27 1.40
CA VAL A 250 33.35 16.07 2.49
C VAL A 250 33.06 17.48 1.94
N ASN A 251 31.80 17.85 1.81
CA ASN A 251 31.37 19.24 1.82
C ASN A 251 30.12 19.32 2.69
N GLY A 252 30.36 19.81 3.90
CA GLY A 252 29.31 20.10 4.86
C GLY A 252 28.60 21.38 4.46
N ASP A 253 27.28 21.30 4.34
CA ASP A 253 26.37 22.42 4.45
C ASP A 253 25.28 22.00 5.44
N ASP A 254 25.63 22.09 6.72
CA ASP A 254 24.66 22.09 7.81
C ASP A 254 23.88 23.42 7.71
N GLU A 255 22.78 23.42 6.96
CA GLU A 255 21.76 24.47 7.07
C GLU A 255 21.18 24.42 8.49
N ILE A 256 21.66 25.31 9.34
CA ILE A 256 21.12 25.58 10.67
C ILE A 256 19.66 26.02 10.50
N GLU A 257 18.70 25.16 10.88
CA GLU A 257 17.32 25.58 11.08
C GLU A 257 17.28 26.52 12.28
N GLU A 258 17.10 27.81 12.01
CA GLU A 258 16.93 28.86 13.01
C GLU A 258 15.62 28.61 13.78
N TYR A 259 15.75 28.16 15.02
CA TYR A 259 14.64 28.02 15.97
C TYR A 259 14.35 29.39 16.58
N GLU A 260 13.40 30.12 15.99
CA GLU A 260 12.81 31.28 16.67
C GLU A 260 12.05 30.81 17.92
N MET A 261 12.61 31.14 19.08
CA MET A 261 12.03 30.91 20.40
C MET A 261 11.30 32.18 20.83
N ASP A 262 9.98 32.24 20.64
CA ASP A 262 9.14 33.30 21.22
C ASP A 262 8.49 32.85 22.54
N GLY A 263 9.22 33.06 23.62
CA GLY A 263 8.64 33.01 24.96
C GLY A 263 7.88 34.29 25.28
N SER A 264 6.56 34.21 25.43
CA SER A 264 5.81 35.19 26.22
C SER A 264 4.64 34.52 26.95
N TYR A 265 4.71 34.59 28.28
CA TYR A 265 3.72 34.14 29.24
C TYR A 265 2.66 35.23 29.44
N GLY A 266 1.38 34.87 29.54
CA GLY A 266 0.34 35.83 29.92
C GLY A 266 -1.09 35.30 29.89
N SER A 267 -1.57 34.87 31.06
CA SER A 267 -2.92 34.39 31.40
C SER A 267 -4.13 35.18 30.88
N GLY A 268 -5.21 34.43 30.67
CA GLY A 268 -6.52 34.74 31.30
C GLY A 268 -7.65 35.13 30.35
N GLY A 269 -8.79 34.43 30.45
CA GLY A 269 -10.07 34.96 29.98
C GLY A 269 -11.04 33.95 29.37
N THR A 270 -11.92 33.44 30.22
CA THR A 270 -13.18 32.69 29.98
C THR A 270 -14.07 33.19 28.83
N GLY A 271 -14.80 32.26 28.20
CA GLY A 271 -16.01 32.59 27.43
C GLY A 271 -16.64 31.39 26.70
N ASN A 272 -17.69 30.82 27.31
CA ASN A 272 -18.58 29.83 26.72
C ASN A 272 -19.22 30.34 25.42
N ASN A 273 -19.44 29.45 24.43
CA ASN A 273 -20.80 29.28 23.90
C ASN A 273 -21.02 27.96 23.15
N SER A 274 -22.17 27.38 23.48
CA SER A 274 -22.84 26.21 22.94
C SER A 274 -23.45 26.44 21.55
N GLY A 275 -23.59 25.36 20.76
CA GLY A 275 -24.47 25.32 19.59
C GLY A 275 -24.36 24.01 18.82
N GLY A 276 -25.26 23.07 19.08
CA GLY A 276 -25.42 21.83 18.30
C GLY A 276 -26.22 22.03 17.00
N VAL A 277 -26.59 20.88 16.38
CA VAL A 277 -27.52 20.59 15.24
C VAL A 277 -26.80 19.66 14.25
N THR A 278 -26.91 18.33 14.38
CA THR A 278 -27.90 17.35 13.84
C THR A 278 -27.80 17.00 12.34
N ASP A 279 -27.59 15.70 12.11
CA ASP A 279 -28.16 14.78 11.13
C ASP A 279 -28.06 15.00 9.60
N GLY A 280 -27.77 13.89 8.91
CA GLY A 280 -27.89 13.77 7.46
C GLY A 280 -27.33 12.47 6.89
N PHE A 281 -27.90 11.32 7.28
CA PHE A 281 -27.77 10.05 6.56
C PHE A 281 -28.25 10.20 5.11
N PHE A 282 -27.49 9.68 4.14
CA PHE A 282 -28.06 9.17 2.89
C PHE A 282 -27.17 8.04 2.36
N ASP A 283 -27.63 6.81 2.58
CA ASP A 283 -27.23 5.62 1.83
C ASP A 283 -27.98 5.62 0.49
N ASP A 284 -27.29 5.37 -0.62
CA ASP A 284 -27.92 4.75 -1.78
C ASP A 284 -26.91 3.83 -2.50
N PRO A 285 -27.25 2.55 -2.76
CA PRO A 285 -26.35 1.54 -3.29
C PRO A 285 -26.65 1.24 -4.76
N THR A 286 -25.64 1.26 -5.64
CA THR A 286 -25.56 0.34 -6.79
C THR A 286 -24.32 0.62 -7.64
N ALA A 287 -23.44 -0.38 -7.75
CA ALA A 287 -22.66 -0.67 -8.96
C ALA A 287 -21.87 -1.96 -8.73
N GLY A 288 -22.45 -3.06 -9.20
CA GLY A 288 -21.77 -4.35 -9.27
C GLY A 288 -20.78 -4.43 -10.44
N ASN A 289 -19.86 -5.39 -10.27
CA ASN A 289 -19.03 -6.04 -11.29
C ASN A 289 -17.97 -5.12 -11.96
N ARG A 290 -16.76 -5.57 -12.27
CA ARG A 290 -16.33 -6.88 -12.77
C ARG A 290 -14.80 -6.88 -12.62
N PHE A 291 -14.24 -7.70 -11.73
CA PHE A 291 -12.79 -7.91 -11.72
C PHE A 291 -12.44 -8.82 -12.90
N GLN A 292 -12.03 -8.22 -14.01
CA GLN A 292 -11.50 -8.93 -15.16
C GLN A 292 -10.03 -9.27 -14.87
N TYR A 293 -9.79 -10.54 -14.52
CA TYR A 293 -8.47 -11.08 -14.17
C TYR A 293 -7.81 -11.69 -15.42
N ASP A 294 -7.40 -10.86 -16.38
CA ASP A 294 -6.70 -11.31 -17.59
C ASP A 294 -5.18 -11.06 -17.55
N VAL A 295 -4.53 -11.16 -16.37
CA VAL A 295 -3.06 -10.99 -16.26
C VAL A 295 -2.37 -12.09 -15.44
N TYR A 296 -2.95 -13.30 -15.36
CA TYR A 296 -2.28 -14.45 -14.73
C TYR A 296 -1.81 -15.54 -15.70
N ASN A 297 -1.98 -15.36 -17.02
CA ASN A 297 -1.56 -16.34 -18.02
C ASN A 297 -0.27 -15.97 -18.79
N GLY A 298 0.45 -14.92 -18.37
CA GLY A 298 1.71 -14.50 -19.02
C GLY A 298 2.98 -15.18 -18.51
N CYS A 299 2.89 -16.24 -17.70
CA CYS A 299 4.06 -16.99 -17.23
C CYS A 299 4.06 -18.40 -17.87
N THR A 300 4.18 -18.43 -19.19
CA THR A 300 4.56 -19.62 -19.94
C THR A 300 5.85 -19.32 -20.70
N THR A 301 6.91 -20.01 -20.26
CA THR A 301 8.15 -20.35 -20.98
C THR A 301 9.02 -19.23 -21.58
N ARG A 302 10.20 -19.02 -20.99
CA ARG A 302 11.48 -19.50 -21.53
C ARG A 302 12.46 -19.74 -20.40
#